data_AF-A0A172YVR5-F1
#
_entry.id   AF-A0A172YVR5-F1
#
_cell.length_a   1.000
_cell.length_b   1.000
_cell.length_c   1.000
_cell.angle_alpha   90.00
_cell.angle_beta   90.00
_cell.angle_gamma   90.00
#
_symmetry.space_group_name_H-M   'P 1'
#
loop_
_entity.id
_entity.type
_entity.pdbx_description
1 polymer ?
#
loop_
_entity_poly.entity_id
_entity_poly.type
_entity_poly.pdbx_seq_one_letter_code
_entity_poly.pdbx_strand_id
1 'polypeptide(L)' 'MTDDLRSYDPEVHAEYIHDKLLPLVVNHAKDNSHPVDAAVLVSFMALATILQSRGYERDELMIAIDASRAPTHAAPEVLQ' A
#
# COMPACT_ATOMS: atom_id res chain seq x y z
N MET A 1 -3.48 17.42 25.03
CA MET A 1 -3.62 17.62 23.58
C MET A 1 -2.97 16.42 22.92
N THR A 2 -3.70 15.30 22.89
CA THR A 2 -3.23 14.07 22.25
C THR A 2 -3.44 14.26 20.76
N ASP A 3 -2.32 14.33 20.04
CA ASP A 3 -2.27 14.41 18.59
C ASP A 3 -3.06 13.24 18.00
N ASP A 4 -4.09 13.55 17.22
CA ASP A 4 -5.03 12.60 16.65
C ASP A 4 -4.41 11.91 15.42
N LEU A 5 -3.32 11.18 15.65
CA LEU A 5 -2.72 10.25 14.70
C LEU A 5 -3.60 8.98 14.52
N ARG A 6 -4.85 8.97 15.04
CA ARG A 6 -5.68 7.77 15.18
C ARG A 6 -6.96 7.77 14.34
N SER A 7 -7.21 8.78 13.53
CA SER A 7 -8.17 8.64 12.42
C SER A 7 -7.50 7.98 11.20
N TYR A 8 -6.85 6.83 11.40
CA TYR A 8 -6.51 5.94 10.27
C TYR A 8 -7.76 5.12 9.98
N ASP A 9 -8.73 5.74 9.30
CA ASP A 9 -9.87 5.00 8.79
C ASP A 9 -9.50 4.46 7.40
N PRO A 10 -9.21 3.15 7.28
CA PRO A 10 -8.80 2.55 6.01
C PRO A 10 -9.87 2.70 4.92
N GLU A 11 -11.16 2.83 5.27
CA GLU A 11 -12.23 3.05 4.30
C GLU A 11 -12.17 4.47 3.71
N VAL A 12 -11.85 5.47 4.54
CA VAL A 12 -11.66 6.87 4.10
C VAL A 12 -10.41 7.00 3.24
N HIS A 13 -9.38 6.19 3.50
CA HIS A 13 -8.14 6.21 2.71
C HIS A 13 -8.17 5.31 1.47
N ALA A 14 -9.14 4.39 1.36
CA ALA A 14 -9.26 3.51 0.20
C ALA A 14 -9.49 4.30 -1.10
N GLU A 15 -10.36 5.32 -1.08
CA GLU A 15 -10.59 6.19 -2.25
C GLU A 15 -9.31 6.90 -2.67
N TYR A 16 -8.54 7.45 -1.72
CA TYR A 16 -7.25 8.07 -2.03
C TYR A 16 -6.26 7.06 -2.63
N ILE A 17 -6.18 5.85 -2.09
CA ILE A 17 -5.27 4.81 -2.58
C ILE A 17 -5.64 4.44 -4.03
N HIS A 18 -6.91 4.16 -4.29
CA HIS A 18 -7.38 3.70 -5.59
C HIS A 18 -7.41 4.81 -6.66
N ASP A 19 -7.85 6.01 -6.30
CA ASP A 19 -8.13 7.06 -7.28
C ASP A 19 -6.96 8.03 -7.47
N LYS A 20 -6.03 8.09 -6.51
CA LYS A 20 -4.89 9.02 -6.55
C LYS A 20 -3.55 8.29 -6.54
N LEU A 21 -3.28 7.49 -5.51
CA LEU A 21 -1.95 6.94 -5.28
C LEU A 21 -1.56 5.89 -6.33
N LEU A 22 -2.43 4.90 -6.59
CA LEU A 22 -2.14 3.86 -7.58
C LEU A 22 -1.97 4.44 -8.99
N PRO A 23 -2.87 5.30 -9.51
CA PRO A 23 -2.68 5.94 -10.80
C PRO A 23 -1.39 6.75 -10.88
N LEU A 24 -1.02 7.47 -9.82
CA LEU A 24 0.22 8.26 -9.78
C LEU A 24 1.46 7.37 -10.00
N VAL A 25 1.56 6.25 -9.28
CA VAL A 25 2.69 5.32 -9.38
C VAL A 25 2.71 4.61 -10.74
N VAL A 26 1.55 4.12 -11.19
CA VAL A 26 1.44 3.38 -12.46
C VAL A 26 1.73 4.29 -13.66
N ASN A 27 1.19 5.50 -13.66
CA ASN A 27 1.42 6.45 -14.76
C ASN A 27 2.88 6.90 -14.77
N HIS A 28 3.50 7.17 -13.62
CA HIS A 28 4.93 7.45 -13.55
C HIS A 28 5.77 6.34 -14.19
N ALA A 29 5.46 5.07 -13.90
CA ALA A 29 6.15 3.94 -14.50
C ALA A 29 5.98 3.92 -16.03
N LYS A 30 4.74 4.09 -16.52
CA LYS A 30 4.42 4.10 -17.95
C LYS A 30 5.12 5.24 -18.68
N ASP A 31 5.05 6.47 -18.15
CA ASP A 31 5.60 7.67 -18.77
C ASP A 31 7.13 7.62 -18.87
N ASN A 32 7.78 6.88 -17.97
CA ASN A 32 9.25 6.73 -17.92
C ASN A 32 9.73 5.37 -18.47
N SER A 33 8.85 4.59 -19.10
CA SER A 33 9.18 3.27 -19.68
C SER A 33 9.79 2.28 -18.66
N HIS A 34 9.30 2.30 -17.42
CA HIS A 34 9.70 1.39 -16.35
C HIS A 34 8.65 0.29 -16.13
N PRO A 35 9.06 -0.92 -15.69
CA PRO A 35 8.12 -1.93 -15.22
C PRO A 35 7.28 -1.38 -14.06
N VAL A 36 5.96 -1.56 -14.14
CA VAL A 36 5.02 -1.08 -13.10
C VAL A 36 5.37 -1.69 -11.74
N ASP A 37 5.70 -2.99 -11.69
CA ASP A 37 6.07 -3.68 -10.46
C ASP A 37 7.31 -3.07 -9.80
N ALA A 38 8.29 -2.64 -10.61
CA ALA A 38 9.47 -1.97 -10.09
C ALA A 38 9.13 -0.62 -9.47
N ALA A 39 8.28 0.19 -10.12
CA ALA A 39 7.82 1.47 -9.60
C ALA A 39 7.01 1.34 -8.30
N VAL A 40 6.14 0.32 -8.22
CA VAL A 40 5.38 0.01 -7.01
C VAL A 40 6.32 -0.38 -5.88
N LEU A 41 7.30 -1.25 -6.14
CA LEU A 41 8.26 -1.71 -5.14
C LEU A 41 9.12 -0.56 -4.59
N VAL A 42 9.67 0.29 -5.45
CA VAL A 42 10.46 1.45 -4.98
C VAL A 42 9.62 2.47 -4.23
N SER A 43 8.35 2.67 -4.64
CA SER A 43 7.42 3.52 -3.89
C SER A 43 7.13 2.95 -2.51
N PHE A 44 6.91 1.64 -2.41
CA PHE A 44 6.75 0.95 -1.12
C PHE A 44 7.99 1.11 -0.24
N MET A 45 9.20 0.92 -0.77
CA MET A 45 10.44 1.12 -0.02
C MET A 45 10.59 2.56 0.48
N ALA A 46 10.26 3.55 -0.35
CA ALA A 46 10.30 4.96 0.06
C ALA A 46 9.30 5.25 1.20
N LEU A 47 8.07 4.75 1.10
CA LEU A 47 7.06 4.90 2.16
C LEU A 47 7.48 4.20 3.46
N ALA A 48 8.02 2.98 3.37
CA ALA A 48 8.56 2.26 4.52
C ALA A 48 9.71 3.03 5.18
N THR A 49 10.60 3.65 4.39
CA THR A 49 11.70 4.48 4.90
C THR A 49 11.16 5.68 5.69
N ILE A 50 10.11 6.34 5.20
CA ILE A 50 9.46 7.45 5.92
C ILE A 50 8.88 6.96 7.24
N LEU A 51 8.19 5.81 7.27
CA LEU A 51 7.63 5.25 8.50
C LEU A 51 8.73 4.87 9.50
N GLN A 52 9.80 4.20 9.05
CA GLN A 52 10.94 3.87 9.91
C GLN A 52 11.60 5.12 10.49
N SER A 53 11.74 6.20 9.71
CA SER A 53 12.26 7.48 10.20
C SER A 53 11.40 8.12 11.30
N ARG A 54 10.13 7.71 11.42
CA ARG A 54 9.18 8.14 12.45
C ARG A 54 9.11 7.17 13.64
N GLY A 55 9.96 6.14 13.67
CA GLY A 55 10.04 5.18 14.76
C GLY A 55 9.18 3.93 14.58
N TYR A 56 8.63 3.68 13.39
CA TYR A 56 7.97 2.40 13.13
C TYR A 56 9.00 1.28 13.00
N GLU A 57 8.85 0.26 13.83
CA GLU A 57 9.72 -0.90 13.87
C GLU A 57 9.35 -1.90 12.78
N ARG A 58 10.28 -2.82 12.50
CA ARG A 58 10.08 -3.88 11.50
C ARG A 58 8.76 -4.63 11.71
N ASP A 59 8.47 -5.04 12.95
CA ASP A 59 7.31 -5.87 13.25
C ASP A 59 5.99 -5.15 12.96
N GLU A 60 5.94 -3.84 13.18
CA GLU A 60 4.77 -3.01 12.87
C GLU A 60 4.54 -2.91 11.36
N LEU A 61 5.62 -2.78 10.57
CA LEU A 61 5.53 -2.79 9.11
C LEU A 61 5.09 -4.16 8.58
N MET A 62 5.56 -5.25 9.19
CA MET A 62 5.14 -6.60 8.81
C MET A 62 3.65 -6.82 9.07
N ILE A 63 3.13 -6.35 10.21
CA ILE A 63 1.69 -6.38 10.52
C ILE A 63 0.89 -5.64 9.45
N ALA A 64 1.36 -4.46 9.01
CA ALA A 64 0.68 -3.69 7.96
C ALA A 64 0.66 -4.44 6.61
N ILE A 65 1.76 -5.10 6.24
CA ILE A 65 1.82 -5.94 5.03
C ILE A 65 0.84 -7.11 5.15
N ASP A 66 0.81 -7.80 6.29
CA ASP A 66 -0.08 -8.93 6.49
C ASP A 66 -1.55 -8.51 6.45
N ALA A 67 -1.89 -7.34 7.01
CA ALA A 67 -3.22 -6.75 6.94
C ALA A 67 -3.62 -6.32 5.51
N SER A 68 -2.65 -5.97 4.66
CA SER A 68 -2.91 -5.58 3.27
C SER A 68 -3.24 -6.75 2.34
N ARG A 69 -3.11 -7.99 2.82
CA ARG A 69 -3.47 -9.17 2.03
C ARG A 69 -4.97 -9.11 1.74
N ALA A 70 -5.31 -8.86 0.48
CA ALA A 70 -6.67 -9.05 0.01
C ALA A 70 -7.11 -10.47 0.40
N PRO A 71 -8.31 -10.67 0.96
CA PRO A 71 -8.84 -12.01 1.07
C PRO A 71 -8.85 -12.57 -0.35
N THR A 72 -7.91 -13.47 -0.66
CA THR A 72 -7.97 -14.30 -1.84
C THR A 72 -9.32 -15.00 -1.73
N HIS A 73 -10.32 -14.50 -2.44
CA HIS A 73 -11.50 -15.29 -2.73
C HIS A 73 -10.91 -16.47 -3.49
N ALA A 74 -10.67 -17.57 -2.78
CA ALA A 74 -10.54 -18.86 -3.41
C ALA A 74 -11.85 -19.01 -4.17
N ALA A 75 -11.88 -18.60 -5.43
CA ALA A 75 -12.93 -19.00 -6.34
C ALA A 75 -13.02 -20.50 -6.12
N PRO A 76 -14.16 -21.05 -5.67
CA PRO A 76 -14.26 -22.47 -5.46
C PRO A 76 -13.82 -23.11 -6.77
N GLU A 77 -12.77 -23.93 -6.72
CA GLU A 77 -12.34 -24.78 -7.83
C GLU A 77 -13.41 -25.85 -8.04
N VAL A 78 -14.63 -25.45 -8.40
CA VAL A 78 -15.65 -26.34 -8.91
C VAL A 78 -16.55 -25.52 -9.82
N LEU A 79 -16.41 -25.72 -11.13
CA LEU A 79 -17.50 -26.20 -11.99
C LEU A 79 -16.95 -26.56 -13.38
N GLN A 80 -16.81 -27.88 -13.55
CA GLN A 80 -16.70 -28.70 -14.78
C GLN A 80 -15.32 -28.92 -15.41
#